data_AF-A0A9D9HRZ3-F1
#
_entry.id   AF-A0A9D9HRZ3-F1
#
_cell.length_a   1.000
_cell.length_b   1.000
_cell.length_c   1.000
_cell.angle_alpha   90.00
_cell.angle_beta   90.00
_cell.angle_gamma   90.00
#
_symmetry.space_group_name_H-M   'P 1'
#
loop_
_entity.id
_entity.type
_entity.pdbx_description
1 polymer ?
#
loop_
_entity_poly.entity_id
_entity_poly.type
_entity_poly.pdbx_seq_one_letter_code
_entity_poly.pdbx_strand_id
1 'polypeptide(L)'
;MKILHLITNTDLGGAQKVAGILCNKAVENGHQVALASMPDGPFWDTLSPKVKQFKVKNLIKPISFIPDLKSYFEIKKIIKEYKPDILQLHSSKAGFLGRMAGRKIKKHIVYTVHGFDSVRIKNRKFLFIEKLLQNMCGAIIPVSFYDEKNLIKEKITSNIVCIPNGIDKNELNIVTNDEIKQKIINSKNKGNFNVISIARISKQKKFEMFLEVAEKLEKENITFFWIGTPT
;
A
#
# COMPACT_ATOMS: atom_id res chain seq x y z
N MET A 1 -8.25 -21.24 5.03
CA MET A 1 -9.28 -20.19 5.03
C MET A 1 -9.38 -19.57 3.64
N LYS A 2 -10.51 -18.91 3.33
CA LYS A 2 -10.73 -18.04 2.17
C LYS A 2 -10.48 -16.58 2.56
N ILE A 3 -9.49 -15.95 1.94
CA ILE A 3 -9.10 -14.57 2.22
C ILE A 3 -9.38 -13.73 0.98
N LEU A 4 -10.10 -12.63 1.12
CA LEU A 4 -10.33 -11.65 0.06
C LEU A 4 -9.62 -10.35 0.43
N HIS A 5 -8.64 -9.95 -0.38
CA HIS A 5 -8.01 -8.65 -0.30
C HIS A 5 -8.75 -7.65 -1.19
N LEU A 6 -8.89 -6.41 -0.73
CA LEU A 6 -9.42 -5.30 -1.51
C LEU A 6 -8.48 -4.10 -1.40
N ILE A 7 -7.99 -3.65 -2.54
CA ILE A 7 -7.19 -2.43 -2.68
C ILE A 7 -7.74 -1.62 -3.85
N THR A 8 -7.59 -0.30 -3.82
CA THR A 8 -8.13 0.54 -4.91
C THR A 8 -7.21 0.58 -6.12
N ASN A 9 -5.91 0.76 -5.90
CA ASN A 9 -4.95 1.08 -6.96
C ASN A 9 -4.06 -0.10 -7.31
N THR A 10 -3.65 -0.14 -8.56
CA THR A 10 -2.84 -1.21 -9.19
C THR A 10 -1.52 -0.70 -9.76
N ASP A 11 -1.22 0.59 -9.64
CA ASP A 11 0.17 1.05 -9.80
C ASP A 11 1.03 0.49 -8.67
N LEU A 12 2.31 0.26 -8.96
CA LEU A 12 3.27 -0.18 -7.96
C LEU A 12 3.51 0.90 -6.90
N GLY A 13 3.40 0.49 -5.65
CA GLY A 13 3.59 1.34 -4.48
C GLY A 13 3.71 0.51 -3.21
N GLY A 14 3.98 1.15 -2.08
CA GLY A 14 4.19 0.44 -0.81
C GLY A 14 2.99 -0.41 -0.39
N ALA A 15 1.77 0.14 -0.49
CA ALA A 15 0.54 -0.58 -0.14
C ALA A 15 0.32 -1.82 -1.01
N GLN A 16 0.58 -1.71 -2.32
CA GLN A 16 0.48 -2.81 -3.28
C GLN A 16 1.54 -3.87 -3.01
N LYS A 17 2.80 -3.47 -2.80
CA LYS A 17 3.88 -4.42 -2.48
C LYS A 17 3.51 -5.26 -1.24
N VAL A 18 3.03 -4.61 -0.17
CA VAL A 18 2.59 -5.32 1.04
C VAL A 18 1.38 -6.20 0.76
N ALA A 19 0.36 -5.71 0.07
CA ALA A 19 -0.82 -6.52 -0.26
C ALA A 19 -0.47 -7.75 -1.11
N GLY A 20 0.44 -7.60 -2.09
CA GLY A 20 0.94 -8.69 -2.93
C GLY A 20 1.71 -9.73 -2.13
N ILE A 21 2.64 -9.29 -1.25
CA ILE A 21 3.38 -10.19 -0.34
C ILE A 21 2.40 -10.99 0.52
N LEU A 22 1.42 -10.32 1.14
CA LEU A 22 0.42 -10.99 1.98
C LEU A 22 -0.41 -12.01 1.19
N CYS A 23 -0.84 -11.66 -0.03
CA CYS A 23 -1.58 -12.59 -0.88
C CYS A 23 -0.76 -13.83 -1.24
N ASN A 24 0.46 -13.61 -1.72
CA ASN A 24 1.34 -14.68 -2.18
C ASN A 24 1.73 -15.59 -1.02
N LYS A 25 2.07 -15.02 0.14
CA LYS A 25 2.44 -15.82 1.32
C LYS A 25 1.25 -16.59 1.90
N ALA A 26 0.04 -16.02 1.86
CA ALA A 26 -1.16 -16.74 2.26
C ALA A 26 -1.46 -17.94 1.34
N VAL A 27 -1.22 -17.81 0.03
CA VAL A 27 -1.30 -18.95 -0.91
C VAL A 27 -0.28 -20.03 -0.57
N GLU A 28 0.98 -19.65 -0.31
CA GLU A 28 2.03 -20.60 0.09
C GLU A 28 1.66 -21.36 1.37
N ASN A 29 1.01 -20.67 2.32
CA ASN A 29 0.52 -21.26 3.56
C ASN A 29 -0.78 -22.07 3.39
N GLY A 30 -1.18 -22.39 2.15
CA GLY A 30 -2.32 -23.27 1.84
C GLY A 30 -3.69 -22.61 1.96
N HIS A 31 -3.77 -21.28 1.96
CA HIS A 31 -5.05 -20.56 1.96
C HIS A 31 -5.58 -20.34 0.54
N GLN A 32 -6.91 -20.21 0.42
CA GLN A 32 -7.57 -19.79 -0.80
C GLN A 32 -7.61 -18.26 -0.81
N VAL A 33 -6.93 -17.63 -1.76
CA VAL A 33 -6.74 -16.18 -1.77
C VAL A 33 -7.34 -15.57 -3.02
N ALA A 34 -8.06 -14.47 -2.84
CA ALA A 34 -8.51 -13.62 -3.92
C ALA A 34 -8.13 -12.16 -3.66
N LEU A 35 -7.91 -11.40 -4.72
CA LEU A 35 -7.71 -9.97 -4.66
C LEU A 35 -8.68 -9.26 -5.60
N ALA A 36 -9.37 -8.25 -5.08
CA ALA A 36 -10.22 -7.34 -5.82
C ALA A 36 -9.56 -5.96 -5.92
N SER A 37 -9.54 -5.37 -7.11
CA SER A 37 -9.03 -4.02 -7.36
C SER A 37 -9.52 -3.48 -8.70
N MET A 38 -9.11 -2.26 -9.06
CA MET A 38 -9.33 -1.70 -10.39
C MET A 38 -8.74 -2.60 -11.50
N PRO A 39 -9.27 -2.57 -12.74
CA PRO A 39 -9.01 -3.63 -13.73
C PRO A 39 -7.54 -3.77 -14.17
N ASP A 40 -6.88 -2.66 -14.42
CA ASP A 40 -5.61 -2.63 -15.15
C ASP A 40 -4.48 -2.14 -14.26
N GLY A 41 -3.24 -2.55 -14.53
CA GLY A 41 -2.04 -2.02 -13.88
C GLY A 41 -1.03 -3.09 -13.44
N PRO A 42 0.24 -2.70 -13.29
CA PRO A 42 1.36 -3.63 -13.12
C PRO A 42 1.31 -4.45 -11.82
N PHE A 43 0.53 -4.04 -10.82
CA PHE A 43 0.38 -4.80 -9.59
C PHE A 43 -0.16 -6.22 -9.83
N TRP A 44 -1.03 -6.41 -10.82
CA TRP A 44 -1.62 -7.71 -11.11
C TRP A 44 -0.60 -8.77 -11.50
N ASP A 45 0.50 -8.35 -12.13
CA ASP A 45 1.59 -9.22 -12.59
C ASP A 45 2.49 -9.68 -11.44
N THR A 46 2.38 -9.05 -10.27
CA THR A 46 3.15 -9.41 -9.06
C THR A 46 2.52 -10.54 -8.24
N LEU A 47 1.28 -10.91 -8.58
CA LEU A 47 0.52 -11.90 -7.82
C LEU A 47 0.82 -13.32 -8.30
N SER A 48 0.85 -14.27 -7.37
CA SER A 48 0.89 -15.68 -7.68
C SER A 48 -0.28 -16.07 -8.60
N PRO A 49 -0.09 -16.95 -9.60
CA PRO A 49 -1.16 -17.43 -10.46
C PRO A 49 -2.34 -18.09 -9.71
N LYS A 50 -2.11 -18.53 -8.47
CA LYS A 50 -3.13 -19.12 -7.59
C LYS A 50 -4.02 -18.07 -6.90
N VAL A 51 -3.65 -16.78 -6.94
CA VAL A 51 -4.48 -15.69 -6.41
C VAL A 51 -5.59 -15.40 -7.40
N LYS A 52 -6.85 -15.63 -7.01
CA LYS A 52 -8.00 -15.30 -7.86
C LYS A 52 -8.15 -13.79 -8.00
N GLN A 53 -8.10 -13.28 -9.22
CA GLN A 53 -8.20 -11.84 -9.49
C GLN A 53 -9.64 -11.44 -9.80
N PHE A 54 -10.16 -10.45 -9.07
CA PHE A 54 -11.45 -9.81 -9.35
C PHE A 54 -11.23 -8.37 -9.81
N LYS A 55 -11.47 -8.12 -11.10
CA LYS A 55 -11.39 -6.78 -11.68
C LYS A 55 -12.70 -6.02 -11.45
N VAL A 56 -12.69 -5.04 -10.56
CA VAL A 56 -13.86 -4.22 -10.21
C VAL A 56 -13.93 -3.05 -11.19
N LYS A 57 -14.76 -3.19 -12.23
CA LYS A 57 -14.79 -2.28 -13.40
C LYS A 57 -14.99 -0.81 -13.02
N ASN A 58 -15.83 -0.55 -12.02
CA ASN A 58 -16.17 0.82 -11.64
C ASN A 58 -15.26 1.40 -10.54
N LEU A 59 -14.32 0.60 -10.01
CA LEU A 59 -13.42 1.05 -8.95
C LEU A 59 -12.31 1.90 -9.56
N ILE A 60 -12.58 3.18 -9.75
CA ILE A 60 -11.65 4.11 -10.41
C ILE A 60 -11.02 5.10 -9.42
N LYS A 61 -10.12 5.94 -9.91
CA LYS A 61 -9.67 7.17 -9.24
C LYS A 61 -9.90 8.37 -10.17
N PRO A 62 -10.28 9.56 -9.66
CA PRO A 62 -10.50 9.92 -8.26
C PRO A 62 -11.84 9.37 -7.68
N ILE A 63 -12.25 9.87 -6.52
CA ILE A 63 -13.56 9.55 -5.90
C ILE A 63 -14.67 10.14 -6.76
N SER A 64 -15.69 9.34 -7.06
CA SER A 64 -16.81 9.76 -7.91
C SER A 64 -18.07 8.99 -7.54
N PHE A 65 -19.17 9.69 -7.30
CA PHE A 65 -20.38 9.12 -6.70
C PHE A 65 -20.94 7.92 -7.49
N ILE A 66 -21.15 8.09 -8.81
CA ILE A 66 -21.76 7.05 -9.66
C ILE A 66 -20.84 5.80 -9.78
N PRO A 67 -19.55 5.94 -10.14
CA PRO A 67 -18.61 4.82 -10.14
C PRO A 67 -18.48 4.14 -8.78
N ASP A 68 -18.50 4.89 -7.68
CA ASP A 68 -18.33 4.34 -6.33
C ASP A 68 -19.56 3.56 -5.89
N LEU A 69 -20.76 4.01 -6.26
CA LEU A 69 -22.00 3.28 -6.04
C LEU A 69 -22.01 1.97 -6.84
N LYS A 70 -21.60 1.99 -8.11
CA LYS A 70 -21.48 0.78 -8.93
C LYS A 70 -20.42 -0.18 -8.35
N SER A 71 -19.26 0.34 -7.94
CA SER A 71 -18.20 -0.42 -7.28
C SER A 71 -18.69 -1.11 -6.01
N TYR A 72 -19.51 -0.42 -5.20
CA TYR A 72 -20.11 -1.00 -4.00
C TYR A 72 -20.91 -2.27 -4.34
N PHE A 73 -21.75 -2.24 -5.37
CA PHE A 73 -22.53 -3.41 -5.77
C PHE A 73 -21.65 -4.52 -6.36
N GLU A 74 -20.62 -4.19 -7.14
CA GLU A 74 -19.64 -5.15 -7.65
C GLU A 74 -18.89 -5.86 -6.50
N ILE A 75 -18.38 -5.09 -5.53
CA ILE A 75 -17.70 -5.60 -4.34
C ILE A 75 -18.65 -6.48 -3.51
N LYS A 76 -19.90 -6.04 -3.32
CA LYS A 76 -20.92 -6.81 -2.60
C LYS A 76 -21.23 -8.14 -3.29
N LYS A 77 -21.28 -8.15 -4.63
CA LYS A 77 -21.44 -9.38 -5.44
C LYS A 77 -20.24 -10.32 -5.24
N ILE A 78 -19.02 -9.81 -5.33
CA ILE A 78 -17.78 -10.59 -5.10
C ILE A 78 -17.78 -11.21 -3.70
N ILE A 79 -18.10 -10.44 -2.65
CA ILE A 79 -18.17 -10.96 -1.27
C ILE A 79 -19.23 -12.07 -1.15
N LYS A 80 -20.40 -11.90 -1.76
CA LYS A 80 -21.49 -12.89 -1.74
C LYS A 80 -21.11 -14.20 -2.45
N GLU A 81 -20.40 -14.11 -3.57
CA GLU A 81 -19.99 -15.25 -4.38
C GLU A 81 -18.78 -15.97 -3.78
N TYR A 82 -17.74 -15.22 -3.42
CA TYR A 82 -16.50 -15.78 -2.91
C TYR A 82 -16.65 -16.32 -1.48
N LYS A 83 -17.52 -15.69 -0.66
CA LYS A 83 -17.76 -16.01 0.75
C LYS A 83 -16.44 -16.07 1.55
N PRO A 84 -15.71 -14.95 1.66
CA PRO A 84 -14.45 -14.94 2.39
C PRO A 84 -14.67 -15.17 3.89
N ASP A 85 -13.76 -15.92 4.50
CA ASP A 85 -13.61 -16.00 5.95
C ASP A 85 -13.02 -14.70 6.51
N ILE A 86 -12.15 -14.03 5.74
CA ILE A 86 -11.52 -12.74 6.07
C ILE A 86 -11.58 -11.79 4.87
N LEU A 87 -12.00 -10.55 5.12
CA LEU A 87 -11.93 -9.45 4.15
C LEU A 87 -10.87 -8.44 4.60
N GLN A 88 -9.74 -8.39 3.90
CA GLN A 88 -8.64 -7.48 4.21
C GLN A 88 -8.62 -6.26 3.27
N LEU A 89 -8.57 -5.06 3.83
CA LEU A 89 -8.72 -3.79 3.12
C LEU A 89 -7.40 -2.99 3.19
N HIS A 90 -6.91 -2.44 2.07
CA HIS A 90 -5.57 -1.81 1.98
C HIS A 90 -5.54 -0.36 1.47
N SER A 91 -6.67 0.35 1.42
CA SER A 91 -6.71 1.77 1.05
C SER A 91 -7.96 2.44 1.61
N SER A 92 -8.01 3.76 1.74
CA SER A 92 -9.17 4.45 2.34
C SER A 92 -10.48 4.23 1.58
N LYS A 93 -10.43 4.25 0.25
CA LYS A 93 -11.61 4.00 -0.60
C LYS A 93 -12.07 2.54 -0.54
N ALA A 94 -11.14 1.59 -0.60
CA ALA A 94 -11.44 0.18 -0.36
C ALA A 94 -11.94 -0.07 1.06
N GLY A 95 -11.37 0.66 2.03
CA GLY A 95 -11.74 0.65 3.44
C GLY A 95 -13.20 1.04 3.63
N PHE A 96 -13.62 2.14 3.02
CA PHE A 96 -15.01 2.58 3.02
C PHE A 96 -15.94 1.56 2.32
N LEU A 97 -15.69 1.28 1.04
CA LEU A 97 -16.57 0.42 0.23
C LEU A 97 -16.64 -1.01 0.78
N GLY A 98 -15.50 -1.57 1.19
CA GLY A 98 -15.38 -2.92 1.74
C GLY A 98 -16.08 -3.09 3.07
N ARG A 99 -15.91 -2.15 4.02
CA ARG A 99 -16.65 -2.19 5.30
C ARG A 99 -18.16 -2.09 5.09
N MET A 100 -18.60 -1.24 4.16
CA MET A 100 -20.02 -1.11 3.83
C MET A 100 -20.59 -2.36 3.14
N ALA A 101 -19.88 -2.91 2.17
CA ALA A 101 -20.32 -4.10 1.42
C ALA A 101 -20.26 -5.38 2.28
N GLY A 102 -19.26 -5.48 3.15
CA GLY A 102 -19.00 -6.62 4.03
C GLY A 102 -19.67 -6.54 5.40
N ARG A 103 -20.64 -5.63 5.63
CA ARG A 103 -21.22 -5.37 6.97
C ARG A 103 -21.68 -6.62 7.73
N LYS A 104 -22.16 -7.65 7.02
CA LYS A 104 -22.60 -8.93 7.62
C LYS A 104 -21.46 -9.74 8.25
N ILE A 105 -20.23 -9.56 7.77
CA ILE A 105 -19.02 -10.21 8.27
C ILE A 105 -18.10 -9.22 8.98
N LYS A 106 -18.62 -8.11 9.52
CA LYS A 106 -17.82 -7.00 10.10
C LYS A 106 -16.72 -7.44 11.08
N LYS A 107 -16.95 -8.48 11.89
CA LYS A 107 -15.97 -9.02 12.84
C LYS A 107 -14.75 -9.67 12.16
N HIS A 108 -14.89 -10.04 10.89
CA HIS A 108 -13.87 -10.67 10.06
C HIS A 108 -13.27 -9.71 9.01
N ILE A 109 -13.54 -8.41 9.14
CA ILE A 109 -12.92 -7.38 8.31
C ILE A 109 -11.67 -6.88 9.01
N VAL A 110 -10.57 -6.82 8.26
CA VAL A 110 -9.29 -6.27 8.72
C VAL A 110 -8.95 -5.08 7.83
N TYR A 111 -8.69 -3.91 8.41
CA TYR A 111 -8.32 -2.72 7.64
C TYR A 111 -6.87 -2.31 7.93
N THR A 112 -6.01 -2.44 6.94
CA THR A 112 -4.59 -2.05 7.03
C THR A 112 -4.40 -0.61 6.55
N VAL A 113 -3.77 0.23 7.40
CA VAL A 113 -3.53 1.65 7.14
C VAL A 113 -2.08 1.85 6.70
N HIS A 114 -1.88 2.16 5.40
CA HIS A 114 -0.57 2.34 4.76
C HIS A 114 -0.10 3.82 4.73
N GLY A 115 -0.20 4.52 5.86
CA GLY A 115 0.13 5.94 5.99
C GLY A 115 -1.10 6.82 6.24
N PHE A 116 -1.32 7.14 7.51
CA PHE A 116 -2.54 7.79 8.01
C PHE A 116 -2.58 9.29 7.72
N ASP A 117 -1.43 9.94 7.52
CA ASP A 117 -1.37 11.39 7.26
C ASP A 117 -2.08 11.81 5.95
N SER A 118 -2.16 10.90 4.98
CA SER A 118 -2.94 11.13 3.76
C SER A 118 -4.45 11.32 4.04
N VAL A 119 -4.97 10.64 5.06
CA VAL A 119 -6.34 10.76 5.55
C VAL A 119 -6.46 11.94 6.51
N ARG A 120 -5.57 12.01 7.49
CA ARG A 120 -5.62 12.96 8.61
C ARG A 120 -5.38 14.41 8.17
N ILE A 121 -4.35 14.67 7.36
CA ILE A 121 -3.89 16.02 7.03
C ILE A 121 -4.54 16.50 5.73
N LYS A 122 -4.51 15.68 4.67
CA LYS A 122 -4.95 16.11 3.34
C LYS A 122 -6.47 16.03 3.15
N ASN A 123 -7.16 15.18 3.90
CA ASN A 123 -8.56 14.83 3.62
C ASN A 123 -9.43 14.71 4.89
N ARG A 124 -9.65 15.80 5.62
CA ARG A 124 -10.45 15.79 6.88
C ARG A 124 -11.84 15.15 6.77
N LYS A 125 -12.48 15.19 5.60
CA LYS A 125 -13.75 14.47 5.36
C LYS A 125 -13.60 12.96 5.54
N PHE A 126 -12.49 12.38 5.09
CA PHE A 126 -12.18 10.96 5.29
C PHE A 126 -11.91 10.63 6.74
N LEU A 127 -11.32 11.54 7.51
CA LEU A 127 -11.13 11.31 8.93
C LEU A 127 -12.47 11.11 9.67
N PHE A 128 -13.48 11.91 9.34
CA PHE A 128 -14.82 11.72 9.89
C PHE A 128 -15.41 10.36 9.51
N ILE A 129 -15.25 9.96 8.24
CA ILE A 129 -15.69 8.65 7.75
C ILE A 129 -14.98 7.51 8.50
N GLU A 130 -13.66 7.61 8.71
CA GLU A 130 -12.89 6.60 9.44
C GLU A 130 -13.35 6.47 10.90
N LYS A 131 -13.62 7.61 11.57
CA LYS A 131 -14.18 7.62 12.93
C LYS A 131 -15.52 6.90 13.03
N LEU A 132 -16.41 7.11 12.05
CA LEU A 132 -17.71 6.45 12.01
C LEU A 132 -17.59 4.94 11.75
N LEU A 133 -16.64 4.55 10.90
CA LEU A 133 -16.49 3.17 10.45
C LEU A 133 -15.56 2.31 11.32
N GLN A 134 -14.94 2.86 12.37
CA GLN A 134 -13.97 2.12 13.18
C GLN A 134 -14.52 0.83 13.81
N ASN A 135 -15.83 0.80 14.12
CA ASN A 135 -16.50 -0.40 14.68
C ASN A 135 -17.10 -1.34 13.60
N MET A 136 -16.85 -1.05 12.32
CA MET A 136 -17.27 -1.88 11.19
C MET A 136 -16.17 -2.81 10.68
N CYS A 137 -15.11 -2.99 11.47
CA CYS A 137 -14.06 -3.97 11.26
C CYS A 137 -13.71 -4.68 12.57
N GLY A 138 -13.18 -5.91 12.47
CA GLY A 138 -12.66 -6.67 13.59
C GLY A 138 -11.31 -6.15 14.06
N ALA A 139 -10.50 -5.59 13.15
CA ALA A 139 -9.21 -4.97 13.48
C ALA A 139 -8.84 -3.84 12.51
N ILE A 140 -8.13 -2.83 13.04
CA ILE A 140 -7.44 -1.79 12.28
C ILE A 140 -5.94 -1.96 12.50
N ILE A 141 -5.19 -2.13 11.42
CA ILE A 141 -3.77 -2.43 11.44
C ILE A 141 -2.98 -1.26 10.86
N PRO A 142 -2.52 -0.30 11.68
CA PRO A 142 -1.50 0.65 11.25
C PRO A 142 -0.17 -0.07 11.02
N VAL A 143 0.51 0.27 9.92
CA VAL A 143 1.81 -0.33 9.56
C VAL A 143 3.00 0.35 10.22
N SER A 144 2.76 1.33 11.10
CA SER A 144 3.79 2.01 11.87
C SER A 144 3.24 2.51 13.21
N PHE A 145 4.11 2.55 14.23
CA PHE A 145 3.77 3.15 15.54
C PHE A 145 3.41 4.64 15.41
N TYR A 146 3.95 5.33 14.41
CA TYR A 146 3.56 6.69 14.07
C TYR A 146 2.09 6.77 13.66
N ASP A 147 1.64 5.89 12.76
CA ASP A 147 0.24 5.84 12.32
C ASP A 147 -0.70 5.44 13.48
N GLU A 148 -0.30 4.48 14.31
CA GLU A 148 -1.05 4.08 15.51
C GLU A 148 -1.26 5.25 16.47
N LYS A 149 -0.19 5.95 16.83
CA LYS A 149 -0.26 7.12 17.71
C LYS A 149 -1.18 8.20 17.14
N ASN A 150 -1.14 8.43 15.82
CA ASN A 150 -1.98 9.43 15.17
C ASN A 150 -3.44 8.98 15.04
N LEU A 151 -3.73 7.70 14.83
CA LEU A 151 -5.09 7.16 14.87
C LEU A 151 -5.73 7.41 16.25
N ILE A 152 -5.01 7.06 17.32
CA ILE A 152 -5.45 7.25 18.71
C ILE A 152 -5.66 8.74 19.01
N LYS A 153 -4.72 9.61 18.61
CA LYS A 153 -4.84 11.06 18.76
C LYS A 153 -6.10 11.60 18.07
N GLU A 154 -6.45 11.04 16.92
CA GLU A 154 -7.66 11.38 16.21
C GLU A 154 -8.89 10.58 16.69
N LYS A 155 -8.88 9.96 17.89
CA LYS A 155 -10.04 9.24 18.47
C LYS A 155 -10.54 8.06 17.62
N ILE A 156 -9.65 7.44 16.85
CA ILE A 156 -9.87 6.11 16.27
C ILE A 156 -9.11 5.16 17.19
N THR A 157 -9.84 4.33 17.94
CA THR A 157 -9.26 3.50 19.01
C THR A 157 -9.80 2.07 19.02
N SER A 158 -10.80 1.78 18.19
CA SER A 158 -11.42 0.46 18.14
C SER A 158 -10.52 -0.57 17.48
N ASN A 159 -10.17 -1.62 18.23
CA ASN A 159 -9.42 -2.80 17.78
C ASN A 159 -8.16 -2.47 16.97
N ILE A 160 -7.37 -1.52 17.44
CA ILE A 160 -6.11 -1.15 16.81
C ILE A 160 -5.01 -2.12 17.24
N VAL A 161 -4.29 -2.66 16.26
CA VAL A 161 -3.09 -3.48 16.48
C VAL A 161 -2.03 -3.08 15.47
N CYS A 162 -0.95 -2.44 15.91
CA CYS A 162 0.15 -2.12 15.01
C CYS A 162 0.90 -3.37 14.56
N ILE A 163 1.03 -3.54 13.25
CA ILE A 163 1.84 -4.60 12.63
C ILE A 163 2.71 -3.94 11.55
N PRO A 164 4.02 -3.77 11.81
CA PRO A 164 4.95 -3.23 10.83
C PRO A 164 5.03 -4.07 9.55
N ASN A 165 5.35 -3.43 8.43
CA ASN A 165 5.56 -4.13 7.18
C ASN A 165 6.74 -5.10 7.27
N GLY A 166 6.52 -6.35 6.86
CA GLY A 166 7.58 -7.34 6.72
C GLY A 166 8.39 -7.13 5.43
N ILE A 167 9.68 -7.42 5.51
CA ILE A 167 10.59 -7.52 4.36
C ILE A 167 11.12 -8.94 4.35
N ASP A 168 11.04 -9.62 3.20
CA ASP A 168 11.65 -10.94 3.06
C ASP A 168 13.18 -10.79 3.05
N LYS A 169 13.86 -11.47 3.97
CA LYS A 169 15.33 -11.45 4.04
C LYS A 169 15.96 -12.12 2.82
N ASN A 170 15.24 -13.02 2.14
CA ASN A 170 15.73 -13.64 0.92
C ASN A 170 15.73 -12.67 -0.28
N GLU A 171 14.85 -11.65 -0.28
CA GLU A 171 14.93 -10.51 -1.23
C GLU A 171 16.17 -9.64 -0.96
N LEU A 172 16.76 -9.73 0.23
CA LEU A 172 17.99 -9.01 0.61
C LEU A 172 19.26 -9.79 0.27
N ASN A 173 19.14 -10.96 -0.39
CA ASN A 173 20.31 -11.59 -1.00
C ASN A 173 20.88 -10.59 -2.00
N ILE A 174 21.95 -9.91 -1.57
CA ILE A 174 22.67 -8.92 -2.36
C ILE A 174 23.13 -9.66 -3.60
N VAL A 175 22.37 -9.54 -4.69
CA VAL A 175 22.90 -9.85 -5.99
C VAL A 175 23.99 -8.81 -6.16
N THR A 176 25.25 -9.22 -5.99
CA THR A 176 26.39 -8.52 -6.56
C THR A 176 26.21 -8.63 -8.06
N ASN A 177 25.28 -7.82 -8.57
CA ASN A 177 25.12 -7.66 -9.99
C ASN A 177 26.28 -6.77 -10.39
N ASP A 178 27.38 -7.42 -10.76
CA ASP A 178 28.62 -6.75 -11.11
C ASP A 178 28.37 -5.70 -12.18
N GLU A 179 27.36 -5.85 -13.05
CA GLU A 179 26.97 -4.80 -14.01
C GLU A 179 26.45 -3.52 -13.36
N ILE A 180 25.59 -3.61 -12.33
CA ILE A 180 25.08 -2.41 -11.62
C ILE A 180 26.22 -1.77 -10.85
N LYS A 181 27.03 -2.60 -10.17
CA LYS A 181 28.20 -2.14 -9.44
C LYS A 181 29.19 -1.46 -10.40
N GLN A 182 29.42 -2.02 -11.58
CA GLN A 182 30.26 -1.46 -12.64
C GLN A 182 29.65 -0.20 -13.26
N LYS A 183 28.34 -0.10 -13.45
CA LYS A 183 27.71 1.16 -13.91
C LYS A 183 27.83 2.29 -12.89
N ILE A 184 27.73 1.98 -11.59
CA ILE A 184 27.94 2.95 -10.50
C ILE A 184 29.44 3.32 -10.44
N ILE A 185 30.34 2.33 -10.47
CA ILE A 185 31.79 2.53 -10.47
C ILE A 185 32.26 3.30 -11.71
N ASN A 186 31.70 3.04 -12.90
CA ASN A 186 32.08 3.69 -14.15
C ASN A 186 31.36 5.03 -14.39
N SER A 187 30.49 5.46 -13.47
CA SER A 187 29.95 6.82 -13.53
C SER A 187 31.09 7.83 -13.34
N LYS A 188 31.10 8.88 -14.16
CA LYS A 188 32.20 9.87 -14.21
C LYS A 188 32.41 10.64 -12.90
N ASN A 189 31.47 10.56 -11.97
CA ASN A 189 31.50 11.21 -10.65
C ASN A 189 31.83 10.15 -9.60
N LYS A 190 33.12 9.84 -9.42
CA LYS A 190 33.63 8.90 -8.41
C LYS A 190 33.87 9.60 -7.07
N GLY A 191 32.78 9.86 -6.35
CA GLY A 191 32.86 10.09 -4.91
C GLY A 191 33.46 8.88 -4.19
N ASN A 192 34.21 9.10 -3.12
CA ASN A 192 34.57 8.05 -2.16
C ASN A 192 33.34 7.59 -1.36
N PHE A 193 32.25 8.36 -1.38
CA PHE A 193 31.02 8.07 -0.67
C PHE A 193 29.80 8.22 -1.57
N ASN A 194 28.83 7.31 -1.46
CA ASN A 194 27.61 7.34 -2.26
C ASN A 194 26.40 7.60 -1.36
N VAL A 195 25.62 8.64 -1.66
CA VAL A 195 24.33 8.94 -1.03
C VAL A 195 23.23 8.49 -1.97
N ILE A 196 22.40 7.54 -1.55
CA ILE A 196 21.33 6.97 -2.37
C ILE A 196 19.97 7.24 -1.74
N SER A 197 19.06 7.83 -2.51
CA SER A 197 17.65 7.97 -2.16
C SER A 197 16.79 7.16 -3.13
N ILE A 198 15.96 6.26 -2.60
CA ILE A 198 15.02 5.45 -3.40
C ILE A 198 13.59 5.93 -3.11
N ALA A 199 13.08 6.80 -3.98
CA ALA A 199 11.78 7.41 -3.81
C ALA A 199 11.24 7.98 -5.13
N ARG A 200 9.91 7.97 -5.29
CA ARG A 200 9.24 8.72 -6.38
C ARG A 200 9.48 10.22 -6.21
N ILE A 201 9.72 10.94 -7.30
CA ILE A 201 9.86 12.40 -7.27
C ILE A 201 8.47 12.99 -7.01
N SER A 202 8.28 13.48 -5.79
CA SER A 202 7.03 14.08 -5.32
C SER A 202 7.31 15.01 -4.15
N LYS A 203 6.46 16.02 -3.94
CA LYS A 203 6.59 17.00 -2.84
C LYS A 203 6.84 16.36 -1.46
N GLN A 204 6.18 15.23 -1.20
CA GLN A 204 6.28 14.48 0.06
C GLN A 204 7.60 13.73 0.23
N LYS A 205 8.38 13.59 -0.83
CA LYS A 205 9.72 12.99 -0.81
C LYS A 205 10.85 14.02 -0.83
N LYS A 206 10.51 15.31 -0.94
CA LYS A 206 11.43 16.46 -0.83
C LYS A 206 12.66 16.29 -1.75
N PHE A 207 12.40 16.09 -3.04
CA PHE A 207 13.47 15.95 -4.03
C PHE A 207 14.33 17.20 -4.10
N GLU A 208 13.71 18.37 -3.94
CA GLU A 208 14.38 19.66 -3.92
C GLU A 208 15.39 19.75 -2.77
N MET A 209 15.00 19.32 -1.57
CA MET A 209 15.89 19.24 -0.41
C MET A 209 17.08 18.30 -0.66
N PHE A 210 16.88 17.20 -1.39
CA PHE A 210 17.97 16.31 -1.77
C PHE A 210 18.97 17.00 -2.70
N LEU A 211 18.50 17.80 -3.65
CA LEU A 211 19.35 18.61 -4.52
C LEU A 211 20.11 19.70 -3.74
N GLU A 212 19.44 20.40 -2.82
CA GLU A 212 20.07 21.41 -1.96
C GLU A 212 21.22 20.82 -1.12
N VAL A 213 21.05 19.59 -0.61
CA VAL A 213 22.12 18.89 0.12
C VAL A 213 23.27 18.51 -0.82
N ALA A 214 22.96 18.06 -2.04
CA ALA A 214 23.98 17.71 -3.03
C ALA A 214 24.80 18.93 -3.46
N GLU A 215 24.17 20.08 -3.67
CA GLU A 215 24.82 21.35 -4.03
C GLU A 215 25.74 21.84 -2.91
N LYS A 216 25.29 21.78 -1.65
CA LYS A 216 26.11 22.17 -0.49
C LYS A 216 27.35 21.29 -0.30
N LEU A 217 27.34 20.08 -0.84
CA LEU A 217 28.42 19.10 -0.72
C LEU A 217 29.11 18.85 -2.06
N GLU A 218 28.97 19.75 -3.04
CA GLU A 218 29.54 19.59 -4.39
C GLU A 218 31.07 19.48 -4.41
N LYS A 219 31.73 20.10 -3.43
CA LYS A 219 33.20 20.11 -3.30
C LYS A 219 33.73 18.88 -2.58
N GLU A 220 32.83 18.11 -1.96
CA GLU A 220 33.18 16.87 -1.29
C GLU A 220 33.24 15.73 -2.31
N ASN A 221 34.03 14.71 -2.01
CA ASN A 221 34.13 13.54 -2.86
C ASN A 221 32.92 12.60 -2.64
N ILE A 222 31.70 13.09 -2.91
CA ILE A 222 30.43 12.39 -2.66
C ILE A 222 29.59 12.34 -3.94
N THR A 223 29.03 11.17 -4.25
CA THR A 223 28.10 10.99 -5.38
C THR A 223 26.68 10.79 -4.89
N PHE A 224 25.75 11.57 -5.44
CA PHE A 224 24.33 11.52 -5.08
C PHE A 224 23.52 10.78 -6.16
N PHE A 225 22.77 9.76 -5.75
CA PHE A 225 21.86 9.00 -6.60
C PHE A 225 20.42 9.13 -6.13
N TRP A 226 19.53 9.53 -7.04
CA TRP A 226 18.09 9.46 -6.82
C TRP A 226 17.48 8.40 -7.74
N ILE A 227 16.84 7.39 -7.16
CA ILE A 227 16.23 6.29 -7.89
C ILE A 227 14.71 6.33 -7.69
N GLY A 228 13.99 6.71 -8.74
CA GLY A 228 12.54 6.67 -8.78
C GLY A 228 11.98 7.57 -9.87
N THR A 229 10.70 7.37 -10.19
CA THR A 229 10.02 8.08 -11.27
C THR A 229 9.30 9.33 -10.75
N PRO A 230 9.10 10.37 -11.59
CA PRO A 230 8.17 11.45 -11.31
C PRO A 230 6.72 10.96 -11.26
N THR A 231 5.92 11.60 -10.42
CA THR A 231 4.48 11.35 -10.25
C THR A 231 3.70 12.63 -10.13
#